data_AF-A0A349B1E9-F1
#
_entry.id   AF-A0A349B1E9-F1
#
_cell.length_a   1.000
_cell.length_b   1.000
_cell.length_c   1.000
_cell.angle_alpha   90.00
_cell.angle_beta   90.00
_cell.angle_gamma   90.00
#
_symmetry.space_group_name_H-M   'P 1'
#
loop_
_entity.id
_entity.type
_entity.pdbx_description
1 polymer ?
#
loop_
_entity_poly.entity_id
_entity_poly.type
_entity_poly.pdbx_seq_one_letter_code
_entity_poly.pdbx_strand_id
1 'polypeptide(L)' 'DIAGQGKANPTAAILSAAIMLEFLGEADAATRIRAACEDVPAGSTTDIGDEIARRVS' A
#
# COMPACT_ATOMS: atom_id res chain seq x y z
N ASP A 1 -12.43 16.42 -8.18
CA ASP A 1 -11.94 15.26 -8.95
C ASP A 1 -10.41 15.27 -8.93
N ILE A 2 -9.79 14.10 -8.79
CA ILE A 2 -8.32 13.88 -8.74
C ILE A 2 -7.86 12.74 -9.66
N ALA A 3 -8.77 12.16 -10.46
CA ALA A 3 -8.48 11.04 -11.33
C ALA A 3 -7.36 11.38 -12.32
N GLY A 4 -6.37 10.48 -12.46
CA GLY A 4 -5.24 10.63 -13.37
C GLY A 4 -4.21 11.72 -12.99
N GLN A 5 -4.39 12.44 -11.88
CA GLN A 5 -3.50 13.54 -11.49
C GLN A 5 -2.34 13.11 -10.58
N GLY A 6 -2.23 11.84 -10.23
CA GLY A 6 -1.21 11.35 -9.29
C GLY A 6 -1.32 11.92 -7.88
N LYS A 7 -2.51 12.41 -7.49
CA LYS A 7 -2.79 12.99 -6.17
C LYS A 7 -3.53 12.04 -5.22
N ALA A 8 -4.00 10.91 -5.74
CA ALA A 8 -4.74 9.94 -4.94
C ALA A 8 -3.77 9.17 -4.04
N ASN A 9 -4.14 8.95 -2.79
CA ASN A 9 -3.37 8.11 -1.89
C ASN A 9 -3.65 6.62 -2.21
N PRO A 10 -2.65 5.83 -2.65
CA PRO A 10 -2.84 4.41 -2.98
C PRO A 10 -2.91 3.50 -1.75
N THR A 11 -2.59 3.97 -0.53
CA THR A 11 -2.50 3.14 0.69
C THR A 11 -3.77 2.33 0.93
N ALA A 12 -4.96 2.89 0.70
CA ALA A 12 -6.22 2.17 0.89
C ALA A 12 -6.36 0.95 -0.04
N ALA A 13 -5.94 1.08 -1.31
CA ALA A 13 -5.95 -0.02 -2.26
C ALA A 13 -4.92 -1.10 -1.89
N ILE A 14 -3.75 -0.69 -1.39
CA ILE A 14 -2.70 -1.61 -0.94
C ILE A 14 -3.14 -2.38 0.32
N LEU A 15 -3.79 -1.72 1.28
CA LEU A 15 -4.37 -2.40 2.45
C LEU A 15 -5.49 -3.37 2.04
N SER A 16 -6.26 -3.06 0.99
CA SER A 16 -7.24 -3.99 0.44
C SER A 16 -6.57 -5.24 -0.15
N ALA A 17 -5.39 -5.10 -0.76
CA ALA A 17 -4.60 -6.24 -1.19
C ALA A 17 -4.07 -7.09 -0.02
N ALA A 18 -3.70 -6.47 1.12
CA ALA A 18 -3.33 -7.22 2.33
C ALA A 18 -4.50 -8.07 2.86
N ILE A 19 -5.72 -7.52 2.88
CA ILE A 19 -6.94 -8.28 3.26
C ILE A 19 -7.17 -9.45 2.30
N MET A 20 -6.96 -9.25 1.00
CA MET A 20 -7.04 -10.32 0.00
C MET A 20 -6.00 -11.42 0.25
N LEU A 21 -4.77 -11.07 0.60
CA LEU A 21 -3.72 -12.04 0.93
C LEU A 21 -4.08 -12.87 2.17
N GLU A 22 -4.63 -12.25 3.22
CA GLU A 22 -5.16 -12.97 4.38
C GLU A 22 -6.22 -14.00 3.99
N PHE A 23 -7.15 -13.61 3.12
CA PHE A 23 -8.17 -14.52 2.60
C PHE A 23 -7.59 -15.70 1.81
N LEU A 24 -6.48 -15.48 1.09
CA LEU A 24 -5.78 -16.53 0.33
C LEU A 24 -4.88 -17.42 1.21
N GLY A 25 -4.76 -17.14 2.51
CA GLY A 25 -3.88 -17.86 3.43
C GLY A 25 -2.44 -17.33 3.48
N GLU A 26 -2.15 -16.22 2.80
CA GLU A 26 -0.84 -15.57 2.73
C GLU A 26 -0.65 -14.55 3.87
N ALA A 27 -0.80 -15.03 5.12
CA ALA A 27 -0.80 -14.17 6.30
C ALA A 27 0.50 -13.37 6.48
N ASP A 28 1.66 -14.00 6.27
CA ASP A 28 2.97 -13.34 6.42
C ASP A 28 3.14 -12.19 5.41
N ALA A 29 2.70 -12.40 4.17
CA ALA A 29 2.73 -11.37 3.14
C ALA A 29 1.79 -10.21 3.49
N ALA A 30 0.60 -10.50 3.99
CA ALA A 30 -0.34 -9.48 4.46
C ALA A 30 0.23 -8.66 5.62
N THR A 31 0.88 -9.29 6.60
CA THR A 31 1.52 -8.60 7.72
C THR A 31 2.63 -7.66 7.25
N ARG A 32 3.49 -8.11 6.32
CA ARG A 32 4.53 -7.23 5.72
C ARG A 32 3.93 -6.02 5.04
N ILE A 33 2.85 -6.19 4.27
CA ILE A 33 2.17 -5.07 3.60
C ILE A 33 1.56 -4.10 4.62
N ARG A 34 0.89 -4.61 5.68
CA ARG A 34 0.32 -3.76 6.73
C ARG A 34 1.39 -2.91 7.40
N ALA A 35 2.50 -3.53 7.81
CA ALA A 35 3.63 -2.84 8.42
C ALA A 35 4.25 -1.79 7.48
N ALA A 36 4.39 -2.12 6.19
CA ALA A 36 4.92 -1.18 5.19
C ALA A 36 4.02 0.06 4.98
N CYS A 37 2.71 -0.10 5.20
CA CYS A 37 1.73 0.99 5.10
C CYS A 37 1.64 1.88 6.35
N GLU A 38 2.29 1.51 7.46
CA GLU A 38 2.35 2.36 8.66
C GLU A 38 3.23 3.59 8.40
N ASP A 39 2.80 4.77 8.86
CA ASP A 39 3.57 6.02 8.80
C ASP A 39 4.18 6.34 7.42
N VAL A 40 3.43 6.09 6.35
CA VAL A 40 3.88 6.44 5.00
C VAL A 40 3.75 7.96 4.81
N PRO A 41 4.83 8.67 4.43
CA PRO A 41 4.81 10.10 4.21
C PRO A 41 3.88 10.50 3.06
N ALA A 42 3.41 11.74 3.08
CA ALA A 42 2.65 12.31 1.98
C ALA A 42 3.53 12.48 0.72
N GLY A 43 2.91 12.31 -0.46
CA GLY A 43 3.59 12.42 -1.76
C GLY A 43 2.61 12.23 -2.91
N SER A 44 3.13 12.07 -4.12
CA SER A 44 2.30 11.63 -5.25
C SER A 44 1.86 10.17 -5.08
N THR A 45 0.87 9.74 -5.85
CA THR A 45 0.43 8.34 -5.89
C THR A 45 1.60 7.38 -6.12
N THR A 46 2.53 7.75 -7.01
CA THR A 46 3.70 6.94 -7.32
C THR A 46 4.72 6.96 -6.17
N ASP A 47 5.02 8.13 -5.60
CA ASP A 47 5.99 8.24 -4.49
C ASP A 47 5.57 7.39 -3.28
N ILE A 48 4.28 7.43 -2.94
CA ILE A 48 3.70 6.64 -1.85
C ILE A 48 3.80 5.14 -2.17
N GLY A 49 3.49 4.75 -3.41
CA GLY A 49 3.57 3.35 -3.85
C GLY A 49 5.01 2.80 -3.80
N ASP A 50 5.97 3.58 -4.29
CA ASP A 50 7.39 3.20 -4.31
C ASP A 50 7.96 3.08 -2.90
N GLU A 51 7.58 3.98 -1.99
CA GLU A 51 7.95 3.91 -0.56
C GLU A 51 7.44 2.62 0.07
N ILE A 52 6.17 2.30 -0.12
CA ILE A 52 5.57 1.07 0.43
C ILE A 52 6.25 -0.16 -0.15
N ALA A 53 6.45 -0.22 -1.47
CA ALA A 53 7.12 -1.36 -2.12
C ALA A 53 8.53 -1.61 -1.56
N ARG A 54 9.29 -0.54 -1.30
CA ARG A 54 10.62 -0.64 -0.70
C ARG A 54 10.59 -1.19 0.73
N ARG A 55 9.56 -0.84 1.52
CA ARG A 55 9.40 -1.31 2.91
C ARG A 55 8.93 -2.76 3.00
N VAL A 56 8.20 -3.24 2.00
CA VAL A 56 7.77 -4.65 1.95
C VAL A 56 8.98 -5.56 1.73
N SER A 57 9.93 -5.15 0.86
CA SER A 57 11.12 -5.89 0.43
C SER A 57 11.90 -6.49 1.59
#